data_AF-A0A2E9WMB8-F1
#
_entry.id   AF-A0A2E9WMB8-F1
#
_cell.length_a   1.000
_cell.length_b   1.000
_cell.length_c   1.000
_cell.angle_alpha   90.00
_cell.angle_beta   90.00
_cell.angle_gamma   90.00
#
_symmetry.space_group_name_H-M   'P 1'
#
loop_
_entity.id
_entity.type
_entity.pdbx_description
1 polymer ?
#
loop_
_entity_poly.entity_id
_entity_poly.type
_entity_poly.pdbx_seq_one_letter_code
_entity_poly.pdbx_strand_id
1 'polypeptide(L)'
;MARTHSRGGDLVNAILLSALTVGVGLLGQDPTEDDYYRIVPLPIPEALVLEVSGITLLEDGRPLVCNRRGEVFVVENAYDDPAEHVLFHKFAEGLQEPLGLLRQGDWIYLAQRGELTRMRDVDGDDRADEFETICDTWRVSGNYHEYNFGPTLGPEGNFWITTNKPFGDQPFGAVPWRGFAMRITPEGEMIPTVCGLRSPSGVGASPWGDVFYTDNQGEWCGASKLSLLKPGSFQGHPHGIGSCEQDLWPYEHPGEIPNRVLMPEVSKQVPSFQMPSVWFPRDKMGRAPAGFVWDTTEGAFGPFAGQVFVTDQYEASVMRVSLEKVQGHWQGACYPFRRRLGTGALRLQWAPDGSLIMGGTDRGWQSLGTNGRGFGLERIVWTGEMPFELLEMSARPQGFHLTFTEAVDPESALDPESYGLSSFTYILHSTYGSPEVENETLSITSCTLGDDGRSVELTVEGLRAGWLHELHLDGVRSASGAPVLHPRAYYTLAFRPED
;
A
#
# COMPACT_ATOMS: atom_id res chain seq x y z
N MET A 1 -106.51 -18.75 -13.85
CA MET A 1 -105.22 -19.13 -13.24
C MET A 1 -104.35 -17.89 -13.14
N ALA A 2 -103.78 -17.68 -11.96
CA ALA A 2 -103.11 -16.47 -11.45
C ALA A 2 -101.84 -16.10 -12.25
N ARG A 3 -101.63 -14.81 -12.59
CA ARG A 3 -100.87 -13.74 -11.91
C ARG A 3 -99.33 -13.70 -12.18
N THR A 4 -98.93 -12.53 -12.71
CA THR A 4 -97.81 -11.63 -12.30
C THR A 4 -96.33 -11.95 -12.58
N HIS A 5 -95.74 -11.03 -13.39
CA HIS A 5 -94.51 -10.23 -13.20
C HIS A 5 -93.27 -10.76 -12.43
N SER A 6 -92.08 -10.62 -13.04
CA SER A 6 -91.06 -9.56 -12.77
C SER A 6 -89.90 -9.71 -13.80
N ARG A 7 -89.47 -8.65 -14.50
CA ARG A 7 -88.37 -7.70 -14.19
C ARG A 7 -87.02 -8.35 -13.80
N GLY A 8 -86.04 -8.19 -14.69
CA GLY A 8 -84.60 -8.20 -14.39
C GLY A 8 -83.91 -7.31 -15.41
N GLY A 9 -83.55 -6.09 -14.99
CA GLY A 9 -82.66 -5.20 -15.74
C GLY A 9 -81.32 -5.21 -15.03
N ASP A 10 -80.25 -5.50 -15.79
CA ASP A 10 -78.90 -5.57 -15.27
C ASP A 10 -78.28 -4.16 -15.18
N LEU A 11 -77.93 -3.78 -13.95
CA LEU A 11 -77.09 -2.63 -13.64
C LEU A 11 -75.62 -3.06 -13.78
N VAL A 12 -74.90 -2.45 -14.72
CA VAL A 12 -73.44 -2.53 -14.79
C VAL A 12 -72.87 -1.45 -13.86
N ASN A 13 -72.31 -1.86 -12.73
CA ASN A 13 -71.53 -1.00 -11.84
C ASN A 13 -70.14 -0.78 -12.45
N ALA A 14 -69.85 0.46 -12.84
CA ALA A 14 -68.50 0.91 -13.18
C ALA A 14 -67.72 1.20 -11.89
N ILE A 15 -66.72 0.37 -11.58
CA ILE A 15 -65.71 0.64 -10.56
C ILE A 15 -64.59 1.44 -11.24
N LEU A 16 -64.44 2.72 -10.87
CA LEU A 16 -63.26 3.51 -11.20
C LEU A 16 -62.08 3.00 -10.35
N LEU A 17 -61.13 2.31 -10.99
CA LEU A 17 -59.81 2.08 -10.44
C LEU A 17 -58.95 3.32 -10.73
N SER A 18 -58.66 4.10 -9.69
CA SER A 18 -57.59 5.10 -9.69
C SER A 18 -56.24 4.36 -9.71
N ALA A 19 -55.53 4.44 -10.83
CA ALA A 19 -54.16 3.96 -10.92
C ALA A 19 -53.24 4.91 -10.15
N LEU A 20 -52.83 4.52 -8.93
CA LEU A 20 -51.62 5.06 -8.32
C LEU A 20 -50.42 4.49 -9.11
N THR A 21 -49.83 5.30 -9.98
CA THR A 21 -48.44 5.08 -10.40
C THR A 21 -47.53 5.37 -9.22
N VAL A 22 -47.23 4.33 -8.43
CA VAL A 22 -46.05 4.32 -7.58
C VAL A 22 -44.86 4.29 -8.54
N GLY A 23 -44.20 5.43 -8.69
CA GLY A 23 -42.87 5.48 -9.27
C GLY A 23 -41.95 4.70 -8.34
N VAL A 24 -41.75 3.42 -8.62
CA VAL A 24 -40.61 2.69 -8.10
C VAL A 24 -39.42 3.34 -8.78
N GLY A 25 -38.78 4.29 -8.10
CA GLY A 25 -37.43 4.69 -8.45
C GLY A 25 -36.61 3.40 -8.53
N LEU A 26 -36.06 3.10 -9.70
CA LEU A 26 -34.99 2.13 -9.81
C LEU A 26 -33.88 2.67 -8.91
N LEU A 27 -33.77 2.14 -7.70
CA LEU A 27 -32.56 2.28 -6.91
C LEU A 27 -31.46 1.68 -7.80
N GLY A 28 -30.61 2.55 -8.35
CA GLY A 28 -29.41 2.10 -9.05
C GLY A 28 -28.59 1.22 -8.09
N GLN A 29 -27.87 0.25 -8.64
CA GLN A 29 -26.90 -0.48 -7.83
C GLN A 29 -25.85 0.50 -7.30
N ASP A 30 -25.44 0.33 -6.05
CA ASP A 30 -24.34 1.13 -5.48
C ASP A 30 -23.09 0.95 -6.34
N PRO A 31 -22.29 2.02 -6.54
CA PRO A 31 -21.09 1.96 -7.33
C PRO A 31 -20.07 0.97 -6.74
N THR A 32 -19.28 0.36 -7.60
CA THR A 32 -18.25 -0.61 -7.24
C THR A 32 -16.88 -0.20 -7.77
N GLU A 33 -15.82 -0.79 -7.25
CA GLU A 33 -14.45 -0.55 -7.73
C GLU A 33 -14.30 -0.79 -9.25
N ASP A 34 -15.06 -1.73 -9.82
CA ASP A 34 -14.99 -2.14 -11.23
C ASP A 34 -15.53 -1.05 -12.18
N ASP A 35 -16.36 -0.13 -11.69
CA ASP A 35 -16.89 1.00 -12.47
C ASP A 35 -15.79 2.04 -12.78
N TYR A 36 -14.75 2.10 -11.94
CA TYR A 36 -13.69 3.12 -11.99
C TYR A 36 -12.32 2.55 -12.37
N TYR A 37 -12.01 1.31 -11.98
CA TYR A 37 -10.70 0.70 -12.19
C TYR A 37 -10.81 -0.76 -12.65
N ARG A 38 -10.55 -0.98 -13.94
CA ARG A 38 -10.49 -2.32 -14.53
C ARG A 38 -9.20 -3.03 -14.13
N ILE A 39 -9.30 -4.32 -13.82
CA ILE A 39 -8.14 -5.21 -13.76
C ILE A 39 -8.03 -5.91 -15.12
N VAL A 40 -6.90 -5.71 -15.79
CA VAL A 40 -6.57 -6.33 -17.08
C VAL A 40 -5.45 -7.35 -16.81
N PRO A 41 -5.74 -8.65 -16.71
CA PRO A 41 -4.70 -9.66 -16.53
C PRO A 41 -3.82 -9.74 -17.78
N LEU A 42 -2.51 -9.92 -17.58
CA LEU A 42 -1.56 -10.22 -18.66
C LEU A 42 -1.37 -11.73 -18.73
N PRO A 43 -1.87 -12.44 -19.76
CA PRO A 43 -1.84 -13.89 -19.81
C PRO A 43 -0.42 -14.45 -19.80
N ILE A 44 -0.08 -15.15 -18.72
CA ILE A 44 1.22 -15.81 -18.57
C ILE A 44 1.13 -17.21 -19.20
N PRO A 45 2.10 -17.63 -20.03
CA PRO A 45 2.15 -19.00 -20.58
C PRO A 45 2.02 -20.08 -19.51
N GLU A 46 1.38 -21.22 -19.82
CA GLU A 46 1.13 -22.30 -18.86
C GLU A 46 2.43 -22.86 -18.27
N ALA A 47 3.46 -23.01 -19.09
CA ALA A 47 4.77 -23.52 -18.68
C ALA A 47 5.60 -22.53 -17.84
N LEU A 48 5.22 -21.25 -17.78
CA LEU A 48 5.95 -20.21 -17.08
C LEU A 48 5.39 -19.98 -15.67
N VAL A 49 6.23 -20.17 -14.67
CA VAL A 49 5.95 -19.83 -13.27
C VAL A 49 6.57 -18.48 -12.97
N LEU A 50 5.80 -17.41 -13.16
CA LEU A 50 6.34 -16.05 -13.20
C LEU A 50 6.63 -15.47 -11.82
N GLU A 51 5.88 -15.80 -10.75
CA GLU A 51 6.12 -15.35 -9.36
C GLU A 51 6.82 -13.98 -9.23
N VAL A 52 6.18 -12.92 -9.76
CA VAL A 52 6.84 -11.62 -9.99
C VAL A 52 7.34 -11.03 -8.69
N SER A 53 8.61 -10.62 -8.67
CA SER A 53 9.30 -10.07 -7.50
C SER A 53 10.02 -8.74 -7.73
N GLY A 54 10.06 -8.27 -8.98
CA GLY A 54 10.55 -6.95 -9.37
C GLY A 54 9.99 -6.56 -10.72
N ILE A 55 9.75 -5.27 -10.91
CA ILE A 55 9.23 -4.69 -12.15
C ILE A 55 9.98 -3.38 -12.38
N THR A 56 10.42 -3.14 -13.61
CA THR A 56 10.85 -1.83 -14.10
C THR A 56 10.46 -1.70 -15.57
N LEU A 57 10.79 -0.59 -16.23
CA LEU A 57 10.55 -0.40 -17.67
C LEU A 57 11.88 -0.28 -18.43
N LEU A 58 11.92 -0.84 -19.63
CA LEU A 58 12.94 -0.55 -20.64
C LEU A 58 12.76 0.86 -21.23
N GLU A 59 13.67 1.30 -22.09
CA GLU A 59 13.62 2.64 -22.70
C GLU A 59 12.42 2.87 -23.60
N ASP A 60 12.07 1.85 -24.35
CA ASP A 60 10.89 1.84 -25.21
C ASP A 60 9.59 1.67 -24.42
N GLY A 61 9.65 1.57 -23.10
CA GLY A 61 8.51 1.43 -22.22
C GLY A 61 8.03 0.01 -22.02
N ARG A 62 8.63 -1.02 -22.63
CA ARG A 62 8.26 -2.42 -22.36
C ARG A 62 8.56 -2.78 -20.89
N PRO A 63 7.66 -3.50 -20.19
CA PRO A 63 7.95 -3.96 -18.84
C PRO A 63 9.07 -5.00 -18.82
N LEU A 64 9.98 -4.86 -17.86
CA LEU A 64 10.97 -5.86 -17.49
C LEU A 64 10.59 -6.40 -16.11
N VAL A 65 10.39 -7.72 -15.98
CA VAL A 65 9.95 -8.36 -14.75
C VAL A 65 10.95 -9.42 -14.30
N CYS A 66 11.30 -9.46 -13.02
CA CYS A 66 12.06 -10.57 -12.44
C CYS A 66 11.16 -11.47 -11.60
N ASN A 67 11.56 -12.74 -11.47
CA ASN A 67 10.88 -13.72 -10.66
C ASN A 67 11.73 -14.23 -9.51
N ARG A 68 11.08 -14.84 -8.52
CA ARG A 68 11.75 -15.48 -7.38
C ARG A 68 12.62 -16.69 -7.75
N ARG A 69 12.53 -17.17 -9.00
CA ARG A 69 13.30 -18.30 -9.54
C ARG A 69 14.63 -17.89 -10.15
N GLY A 70 14.95 -16.60 -10.18
CA GLY A 70 16.23 -16.11 -10.66
C GLY A 70 16.25 -15.76 -12.14
N GLU A 71 15.09 -15.53 -12.74
CA GLU A 71 14.92 -15.19 -14.16
C GLU A 71 14.36 -13.78 -14.31
N VAL A 72 14.66 -13.16 -15.44
CA VAL A 72 14.16 -11.85 -15.84
C VAL A 72 13.58 -11.96 -17.25
N PHE A 73 12.44 -11.32 -17.48
CA PHE A 73 11.71 -11.36 -18.76
C PHE A 73 11.34 -9.96 -19.22
N VAL A 74 11.52 -9.70 -20.52
CA VAL A 74 10.86 -8.60 -21.23
C VAL A 74 9.42 -9.03 -21.54
N VAL A 75 8.47 -8.15 -21.27
CA VAL A 75 7.05 -8.38 -21.58
C VAL A 75 6.66 -7.56 -22.80
N GLU A 76 6.48 -8.22 -23.94
CA GLU A 76 6.03 -7.59 -25.17
C GLU A 76 4.50 -7.57 -25.23
N ASN A 77 3.92 -6.55 -25.88
CA ASN A 77 2.47 -6.33 -26.01
C ASN A 77 1.73 -6.23 -24.67
N ALA A 78 2.43 -5.78 -23.61
CA ALA A 78 1.85 -5.63 -22.27
C ALA A 78 0.67 -4.64 -22.20
N TYR A 79 0.57 -3.74 -23.19
CA TYR A 79 -0.40 -2.65 -23.21
C TYR A 79 -1.59 -2.91 -24.14
N ASP A 80 -1.62 -4.03 -24.85
CA ASP A 80 -2.76 -4.41 -25.70
C ASP A 80 -4.06 -4.46 -24.89
N ASP A 81 -5.15 -3.98 -25.50
CA ASP A 81 -6.50 -4.04 -24.94
C ASP A 81 -7.47 -4.50 -26.04
N PRO A 82 -7.94 -5.78 -26.03
CA PRO A 82 -7.70 -6.78 -24.99
C PRO A 82 -6.26 -7.35 -25.01
N ALA A 83 -5.73 -7.72 -23.84
CA ALA A 83 -4.37 -8.24 -23.67
C ALA A 83 -4.22 -9.71 -24.12
N GLU A 84 -4.50 -10.01 -25.40
CA GLU A 84 -4.55 -11.38 -25.92
C GLU A 84 -3.21 -11.91 -26.47
N HIS A 85 -2.26 -11.02 -26.76
CA HIS A 85 -1.02 -11.34 -27.47
C HIS A 85 0.26 -11.02 -26.68
N VAL A 86 0.17 -11.05 -25.35
CA VAL A 86 1.31 -10.81 -24.45
C VAL A 86 2.37 -11.90 -24.62
N LEU A 87 3.62 -11.51 -24.84
CA LEU A 87 4.76 -12.42 -24.96
C LEU A 87 5.80 -12.15 -23.87
N PHE A 88 6.50 -13.20 -23.47
CA PHE A 88 7.56 -13.14 -22.45
C PHE A 88 8.86 -13.63 -23.06
N HIS A 89 9.84 -12.74 -23.18
CA HIS A 89 11.18 -13.04 -23.70
C HIS A 89 12.17 -13.07 -22.54
N LYS A 90 12.93 -14.16 -22.40
CA LYS A 90 13.88 -14.30 -21.31
C LYS A 90 15.08 -13.36 -21.53
N PHE A 91 15.20 -12.36 -20.68
CA PHE A 91 16.28 -11.38 -20.65
C PHE A 91 17.52 -11.90 -19.91
N ALA A 92 17.31 -12.53 -18.75
CA ALA A 92 18.39 -13.06 -17.91
C ALA A 92 17.95 -14.28 -17.10
N GLU A 93 18.90 -15.09 -16.64
CA GLU A 93 18.68 -16.18 -15.70
C GLU A 93 19.91 -16.46 -14.82
N GLY A 94 19.74 -17.22 -13.74
CA GLY A 94 20.84 -17.61 -12.83
C GLY A 94 20.99 -16.70 -11.60
N LEU A 95 20.05 -15.79 -11.37
CA LEU A 95 20.06 -14.88 -10.21
C LEU A 95 19.56 -15.60 -8.93
N GLN A 96 20.03 -15.18 -7.77
CA GLN A 96 19.65 -15.76 -6.49
C GLN A 96 18.46 -15.04 -5.85
N GLU A 97 17.26 -15.35 -6.34
CA GLU A 97 15.98 -14.80 -5.85
C GLU A 97 15.99 -13.26 -5.83
N PRO A 98 16.00 -12.61 -7.01
CA PRO A 98 15.99 -11.15 -7.11
C PRO A 98 14.66 -10.57 -6.63
N LEU A 99 14.67 -9.48 -5.85
CA LEU A 99 13.46 -8.90 -5.25
C LEU A 99 13.35 -7.37 -5.45
N GLY A 100 13.48 -6.95 -6.69
CA GLY A 100 13.31 -5.59 -7.16
C GLY A 100 14.14 -5.36 -8.41
N LEU A 101 13.73 -4.39 -9.22
CA LEU A 101 14.44 -3.97 -10.43
C LEU A 101 14.43 -2.44 -10.47
N LEU A 102 15.56 -1.86 -10.84
CA LEU A 102 15.71 -0.42 -11.03
C LEU A 102 16.53 -0.18 -12.30
N ARG A 103 15.94 0.45 -13.30
CA ARG A 103 16.71 0.93 -14.45
C ARG A 103 17.39 2.27 -14.15
N GLN A 104 18.65 2.39 -14.52
CA GLN A 104 19.41 3.65 -14.51
C GLN A 104 20.30 3.69 -15.75
N GLY A 105 19.91 4.52 -16.73
CA GLY A 105 20.53 4.51 -18.06
C GLY A 105 20.34 3.14 -18.73
N ASP A 106 21.44 2.57 -19.22
CA ASP A 106 21.46 1.26 -19.88
C ASP A 106 21.53 0.09 -18.89
N TRP A 107 21.74 0.37 -17.60
CA TRP A 107 21.89 -0.64 -16.56
C TRP A 107 20.58 -0.93 -15.85
N ILE A 108 20.34 -2.22 -15.59
CA ILE A 108 19.27 -2.72 -14.72
C ILE A 108 19.90 -3.22 -13.42
N TYR A 109 19.57 -2.57 -12.32
CA TYR A 109 20.03 -2.92 -10.97
C TYR A 109 19.01 -3.79 -10.25
N LEU A 110 19.49 -4.74 -9.46
CA LEU A 110 18.66 -5.64 -8.67
C LEU A 110 19.34 -6.05 -7.36
N ALA A 111 18.54 -6.18 -6.30
CA ALA A 111 18.99 -6.80 -5.07
C ALA A 111 18.65 -8.28 -5.10
N GLN A 112 19.66 -9.11 -4.90
CA GLN A 112 19.52 -10.55 -4.67
C GLN A 112 20.11 -10.89 -3.30
N ARG A 113 20.00 -12.16 -2.89
CA ARG A 113 20.39 -12.58 -1.53
C ARG A 113 21.83 -12.20 -1.15
N GLY A 114 22.78 -12.42 -2.05
CA GLY A 114 24.20 -12.18 -1.78
C GLY A 114 24.72 -10.79 -2.12
N GLU A 115 24.06 -10.07 -3.03
CA GLU A 115 24.65 -8.88 -3.65
C GLU A 115 23.63 -7.91 -4.26
N LEU A 116 24.08 -6.67 -4.45
CA LEU A 116 23.53 -5.71 -5.39
C LEU A 116 24.26 -5.93 -6.71
N THR A 117 23.50 -6.25 -7.75
CA THR A 117 24.03 -6.56 -9.08
C THR A 117 23.44 -5.58 -10.08
N ARG A 118 24.19 -5.29 -11.14
CA ARG A 118 23.64 -4.67 -12.34
C ARG A 118 23.88 -5.54 -13.56
N MET A 119 22.99 -5.44 -14.53
CA MET A 119 23.07 -6.13 -15.81
C MET A 119 22.63 -5.22 -16.95
N ARG A 120 23.12 -5.47 -18.17
CA ARG A 120 22.71 -4.75 -19.38
C ARG A 120 22.81 -5.60 -20.64
N ASP A 121 22.01 -5.25 -21.62
CA ASP A 121 22.10 -5.68 -23.00
C ASP A 121 23.01 -4.69 -23.76
N VAL A 122 24.04 -5.17 -24.45
CA VAL A 122 25.00 -4.31 -25.17
C VAL A 122 24.83 -4.33 -26.68
N ASP A 123 24.02 -5.25 -27.23
CA ASP A 123 23.83 -5.41 -28.67
C ASP A 123 22.38 -5.25 -29.17
N GLY A 124 21.43 -5.11 -28.24
CA GLY A 124 20.03 -4.80 -28.49
C GLY A 124 19.19 -6.00 -28.89
N ASP A 125 19.58 -7.21 -28.50
CA ASP A 125 18.84 -8.45 -28.80
C ASP A 125 17.82 -8.85 -27.71
N ASP A 126 17.57 -7.97 -26.74
CA ASP A 126 16.72 -8.17 -25.55
C ASP A 126 17.25 -9.28 -24.62
N ARG A 127 18.58 -9.43 -24.53
CA ARG A 127 19.26 -10.32 -23.59
C ARG A 127 20.34 -9.56 -22.82
N ALA A 128 20.49 -9.86 -21.52
CA ALA A 128 21.61 -9.36 -20.75
C ALA A 128 22.93 -10.07 -21.15
N ASP A 129 23.94 -9.27 -21.49
CA ASP A 129 25.28 -9.73 -21.86
C ASP A 129 26.29 -9.56 -20.72
N GLU A 130 26.17 -8.45 -20.00
CA GLU A 130 27.08 -8.07 -18.94
C GLU A 130 26.40 -8.13 -17.58
N PHE A 131 27.12 -8.64 -16.58
CA PHE A 131 26.69 -8.71 -15.18
C PHE A 131 27.83 -8.24 -14.30
N GLU A 132 27.53 -7.34 -13.37
CA GLU A 132 28.51 -6.80 -12.44
C GLU A 132 27.96 -6.77 -11.02
N THR A 133 28.74 -7.33 -10.09
CA THR A 133 28.54 -7.15 -8.66
C THR A 133 28.94 -5.74 -8.28
N ILE A 134 28.00 -4.94 -7.79
CA ILE A 134 28.27 -3.60 -7.23
C ILE A 134 28.68 -3.72 -5.76
N CYS A 135 27.98 -4.55 -4.98
CA CYS A 135 28.28 -4.72 -3.57
C CYS A 135 27.80 -6.09 -3.07
N ASP A 136 28.68 -6.81 -2.37
CA ASP A 136 28.44 -8.12 -1.73
C ASP A 136 28.88 -8.11 -0.24
N THR A 137 28.91 -6.93 0.38
CA THR A 137 29.51 -6.74 1.71
C THR A 137 28.70 -7.43 2.81
N TRP A 138 27.37 -7.48 2.71
CA TRP A 138 26.53 -8.22 3.66
C TRP A 138 26.66 -9.73 3.47
N ARG A 139 26.21 -10.49 4.46
CA ARG A 139 26.29 -11.95 4.45
C ARG A 139 24.89 -12.56 4.54
N VAL A 140 24.78 -13.78 4.03
CA VAL A 140 23.62 -14.66 4.20
C VAL A 140 24.08 -15.93 4.90
N SER A 141 23.32 -16.39 5.88
CA SER A 141 23.58 -17.65 6.59
C SER A 141 22.96 -18.86 5.89
N GLY A 142 22.07 -18.63 4.93
CA GLY A 142 21.25 -19.66 4.30
C GLY A 142 19.88 -19.82 4.95
N ASN A 143 19.50 -18.92 5.87
CA ASN A 143 18.15 -18.90 6.42
C ASN A 143 17.16 -18.45 5.32
N TYR A 144 16.05 -19.18 5.20
CA TYR A 144 15.05 -18.94 4.16
C TYR A 144 14.54 -17.49 4.14
N HIS A 145 14.44 -16.83 5.29
CA HIS A 145 13.87 -15.49 5.39
C HIS A 145 14.87 -14.36 5.13
N GLU A 146 16.12 -14.66 4.77
CA GLU A 146 17.15 -13.66 4.44
C GLU A 146 16.95 -13.04 3.04
N TYR A 147 15.79 -12.42 2.83
CA TYR A 147 15.46 -11.65 1.63
C TYR A 147 16.13 -10.26 1.66
N ASN A 148 16.47 -9.75 0.48
CA ASN A 148 16.90 -8.36 0.31
C ASN A 148 16.00 -7.70 -0.72
N PHE A 149 15.39 -6.57 -0.39
CA PHE A 149 14.44 -5.89 -1.27
C PHE A 149 15.03 -4.59 -1.82
N GLY A 150 14.57 -4.22 -3.01
CA GLY A 150 15.05 -3.04 -3.76
C GLY A 150 15.90 -3.44 -4.98
N PRO A 151 16.77 -2.55 -5.48
CA PRO A 151 17.08 -1.23 -4.94
C PRO A 151 16.06 -0.17 -5.32
N THR A 152 16.09 0.96 -4.60
CA THR A 152 15.60 2.27 -5.09
C THR A 152 16.76 3.26 -5.07
N LEU A 153 16.69 4.30 -5.89
CA LEU A 153 17.70 5.36 -5.86
C LEU A 153 17.29 6.44 -4.84
N GLY A 154 18.19 6.77 -3.92
CA GLY A 154 18.03 7.89 -2.99
C GLY A 154 18.45 9.23 -3.60
N PRO A 155 18.23 10.34 -2.89
CA PRO A 155 18.45 11.70 -3.40
C PRO A 155 19.94 12.03 -3.59
N GLU A 156 20.82 11.32 -2.90
CA GLU A 156 22.28 11.44 -3.00
C GLU A 156 22.88 10.56 -4.12
N GLY A 157 22.04 9.87 -4.92
CA GLY A 157 22.50 8.91 -5.93
C GLY A 157 22.96 7.57 -5.35
N ASN A 158 22.82 7.36 -4.04
CA ASN A 158 23.06 6.08 -3.38
C ASN A 158 21.88 5.13 -3.60
N PHE A 159 22.17 3.86 -3.87
CA PHE A 159 21.16 2.81 -3.88
C PHE A 159 20.72 2.51 -2.45
N TRP A 160 19.42 2.27 -2.27
CA TRP A 160 18.85 1.82 -1.01
C TRP A 160 18.30 0.42 -1.15
N ILE A 161 18.70 -0.46 -0.24
CA ILE A 161 18.13 -1.80 -0.09
C ILE A 161 17.68 -2.01 1.35
N THR A 162 16.76 -2.95 1.56
CA THR A 162 16.39 -3.41 2.91
C THR A 162 16.70 -4.89 3.05
N THR A 163 17.20 -5.28 4.22
CA THR A 163 17.51 -6.67 4.56
C THR A 163 16.52 -7.17 5.60
N ASN A 164 15.87 -8.28 5.28
CA ASN A 164 14.92 -8.93 6.17
C ASN A 164 15.61 -9.59 7.36
N LYS A 165 14.93 -9.68 8.52
CA LYS A 165 15.42 -10.54 9.61
C LYS A 165 15.24 -12.03 9.24
N PRO A 166 16.11 -12.93 9.73
CA PRO A 166 15.94 -14.38 9.59
C PRO A 166 14.75 -14.92 10.40
N PHE A 167 14.12 -16.03 9.97
CA PHE A 167 13.05 -16.68 10.73
C PHE A 167 13.57 -17.70 11.74
N GLY A 168 12.79 -17.93 12.79
CA GLY A 168 13.04 -18.95 13.80
C GLY A 168 14.03 -18.52 14.88
N ASP A 169 14.34 -19.46 15.77
CA ASP A 169 15.26 -19.25 16.87
C ASP A 169 16.72 -19.30 16.39
N GLN A 170 17.58 -18.58 17.13
CA GLN A 170 19.03 -18.62 16.95
C GLN A 170 19.57 -20.06 17.08
N PRO A 171 20.68 -20.42 16.39
CA PRO A 171 21.66 -19.52 15.76
C PRO A 171 21.44 -19.27 14.26
N PHE A 172 20.35 -19.75 13.66
CA PHE A 172 20.11 -19.53 12.23
C PHE A 172 19.92 -18.03 11.95
N GLY A 173 20.69 -17.48 11.00
CA GLY A 173 20.62 -16.06 10.68
C GLY A 173 21.47 -15.15 11.57
N ALA A 174 22.39 -15.69 12.38
CA ALA A 174 23.37 -14.91 13.14
C ALA A 174 24.50 -14.33 12.26
N VAL A 175 24.13 -13.65 11.18
CA VAL A 175 25.07 -12.89 10.36
C VAL A 175 24.79 -11.39 10.53
N PRO A 176 25.82 -10.54 10.47
CA PRO A 176 25.62 -9.09 10.55
C PRO A 176 24.64 -8.59 9.49
N TRP A 177 24.10 -7.39 9.71
CA TRP A 177 23.42 -6.61 8.68
C TRP A 177 22.06 -7.19 8.24
N ARG A 178 21.39 -7.99 9.08
CA ARG A 178 19.99 -8.43 8.91
C ARG A 178 19.02 -7.58 9.73
N GLY A 179 17.90 -7.18 9.13
CA GLY A 179 16.96 -6.24 9.75
C GLY A 179 17.42 -4.78 9.64
N PHE A 180 18.00 -4.41 8.49
CA PHE A 180 18.57 -3.08 8.22
C PHE A 180 18.04 -2.49 6.92
N ALA A 181 18.18 -1.17 6.78
CA ALA A 181 18.29 -0.53 5.48
C ALA A 181 19.74 -0.07 5.24
N MET A 182 20.23 -0.33 4.03
CA MET A 182 21.60 0.00 3.61
C MET A 182 21.56 1.01 2.49
N ARG A 183 22.47 1.99 2.55
CA ARG A 183 22.89 2.76 1.38
C ARG A 183 24.08 2.08 0.74
N ILE A 184 24.14 2.09 -0.58
CA ILE A 184 25.27 1.58 -1.36
C ILE A 184 25.65 2.66 -2.38
N THR A 185 26.90 3.10 -2.36
CA THR A 185 27.37 4.10 -3.34
C THR A 185 27.44 3.50 -4.74
N PRO A 186 27.43 4.32 -5.81
CA PRO A 186 27.69 3.83 -7.17
C PRO A 186 29.01 3.05 -7.31
N GLU A 187 29.99 3.35 -6.46
CA GLU A 187 31.29 2.68 -6.39
C GLU A 187 31.28 1.37 -5.59
N GLY A 188 30.15 1.02 -4.97
CA GLY A 188 29.99 -0.25 -4.25
C GLY A 188 30.23 -0.21 -2.74
N GLU A 189 30.43 0.97 -2.15
CA GLU A 189 30.62 1.09 -0.70
C GLU A 189 29.28 0.92 0.05
N MET A 190 29.20 -0.07 0.95
CA MET A 190 28.03 -0.28 1.81
C MET A 190 28.08 0.62 3.05
N ILE A 191 27.02 1.40 3.26
CA ILE A 191 26.82 2.25 4.43
C ILE A 191 25.54 1.77 5.16
N PRO A 192 25.66 1.02 6.26
CA PRO A 192 24.50 0.65 7.05
C PRO A 192 23.87 1.89 7.67
N THR A 193 22.58 2.09 7.39
CA THR A 193 21.94 3.40 7.56
C THR A 193 20.79 3.40 8.57
N VAL A 194 19.95 2.37 8.60
CA VAL A 194 18.81 2.25 9.51
C VAL A 194 18.76 0.84 10.07
N CYS A 195 18.48 0.70 11.37
CA CYS A 195 18.39 -0.61 12.02
C CYS A 195 16.99 -0.91 12.55
N GLY A 196 16.74 -2.19 12.82
CA GLY A 196 15.53 -2.65 13.49
C GLY A 196 14.31 -2.86 12.60
N LEU A 197 14.54 -3.15 11.32
CA LEU A 197 13.50 -3.59 10.39
C LEU A 197 13.16 -5.06 10.67
N ARG A 198 11.91 -5.45 10.43
CA ARG A 198 11.48 -6.84 10.56
C ARG A 198 11.45 -7.53 9.19
N SER A 199 10.35 -7.39 8.45
CA SER A 199 10.12 -7.98 7.12
C SER A 199 9.79 -6.89 6.08
N PRO A 200 10.81 -6.17 5.60
CA PRO A 200 10.62 -4.91 4.88
C PRO A 200 10.38 -5.08 3.38
N SER A 201 9.21 -5.63 3.00
CA SER A 201 8.93 -6.11 1.63
C SER A 201 8.86 -5.02 0.54
N GLY A 202 8.76 -3.75 0.91
CA GLY A 202 8.83 -2.60 0.00
C GLY A 202 9.85 -1.56 0.45
N VAL A 203 10.56 -0.97 -0.49
CA VAL A 203 11.45 0.19 -0.31
C VAL A 203 11.35 1.08 -1.54
N GLY A 204 11.24 2.39 -1.34
CA GLY A 204 11.01 3.34 -2.44
C GLY A 204 11.37 4.76 -2.05
N ALA A 205 11.84 5.54 -3.01
CA ALA A 205 12.08 6.97 -2.84
C ALA A 205 10.88 7.79 -3.31
N SER A 206 10.49 8.75 -2.48
CA SER A 206 9.47 9.73 -2.83
C SER A 206 9.95 10.67 -3.94
N PRO A 207 9.04 11.34 -4.67
CA PRO A 207 9.39 12.34 -5.67
C PRO A 207 10.23 13.50 -5.12
N TRP A 208 10.17 13.76 -3.82
CA TRP A 208 10.97 14.78 -3.12
C TRP A 208 12.25 14.23 -2.47
N GLY A 209 12.55 12.93 -2.60
CA GLY A 209 13.82 12.33 -2.23
C GLY A 209 13.87 11.62 -0.87
N ASP A 210 12.86 11.74 0.00
CA ASP A 210 12.83 10.91 1.21
C ASP A 210 12.59 9.44 0.85
N VAL A 211 13.28 8.52 1.53
CA VAL A 211 13.14 7.07 1.30
C VAL A 211 12.26 6.44 2.37
N PHE A 212 11.26 5.69 1.93
CA PHE A 212 10.32 4.98 2.80
C PHE A 212 10.45 3.48 2.62
N TYR A 213 9.87 2.74 3.56
CA TYR A 213 9.73 1.29 3.46
C TYR A 213 8.42 0.82 4.07
N THR A 214 7.92 -0.32 3.60
CA THR A 214 6.82 -1.05 4.25
C THR A 214 7.37 -2.18 5.10
N ASP A 215 6.78 -2.42 6.27
CA ASP A 215 7.13 -3.53 7.16
C ASP A 215 5.90 -4.39 7.47
N ASN A 216 6.11 -5.68 7.65
CA ASN A 216 5.02 -6.60 8.01
C ASN A 216 4.99 -6.86 9.51
N GLN A 217 3.79 -6.89 10.07
CA GLN A 217 3.58 -7.17 11.48
C GLN A 217 4.23 -8.48 11.95
N GLY A 218 4.59 -8.51 13.23
CA GLY A 218 5.02 -9.68 13.97
C GLY A 218 5.67 -9.26 15.27
N GLU A 219 6.65 -10.03 15.73
CA GLU A 219 7.41 -9.69 16.91
C GLU A 219 8.05 -8.30 16.76
N TRP A 220 7.93 -7.47 17.80
CA TRP A 220 8.44 -6.09 17.84
C TRP A 220 7.90 -5.14 16.77
N CYS A 221 6.94 -5.59 15.96
CA CYS A 221 6.25 -4.82 14.92
C CYS A 221 4.75 -5.08 15.09
N GLY A 222 4.12 -4.30 15.99
CA GLY A 222 2.76 -4.57 16.46
C GLY A 222 1.71 -4.66 15.35
N ALA A 223 1.82 -3.79 14.35
CA ALA A 223 1.06 -3.82 13.11
C ALA A 223 1.98 -3.56 11.91
N SER A 224 1.49 -3.84 10.71
CA SER A 224 2.22 -3.52 9.49
C SER A 224 2.26 -2.00 9.30
N LYS A 225 3.27 -1.48 8.61
CA LYS A 225 3.50 -0.03 8.55
C LYS A 225 4.17 0.45 7.28
N LEU A 226 4.01 1.73 6.96
CA LEU A 226 4.87 2.54 6.11
C LEU A 226 5.66 3.49 7.02
N SER A 227 6.97 3.54 6.87
CA SER A 227 7.83 4.37 7.73
C SER A 227 9.00 4.98 6.95
N LEU A 228 9.42 6.17 7.38
CA LEU A 228 10.60 6.85 6.85
C LEU A 228 11.87 6.09 7.25
N LEU A 229 12.76 5.85 6.29
CA LEU A 229 14.11 5.36 6.53
C LEU A 229 15.06 6.52 6.84
N LYS A 230 14.90 7.11 8.03
CA LYS A 230 15.75 8.21 8.49
C LYS A 230 17.12 7.68 8.92
N PRO A 231 18.24 8.18 8.36
CA PRO A 231 19.58 7.76 8.78
C PRO A 231 19.80 7.80 10.30
N GLY A 232 20.34 6.72 10.85
CA GLY A 232 20.56 6.52 12.29
C GLY A 232 19.33 6.16 13.11
N SER A 233 18.15 6.03 12.50
CA SER A 233 16.94 5.66 13.24
C SER A 233 16.85 4.17 13.54
N PHE A 234 16.05 3.86 14.57
CA PHE A 234 15.66 2.52 14.96
C PHE A 234 14.18 2.28 14.64
N GLN A 235 13.86 1.14 14.01
CA GLN A 235 12.50 0.86 13.51
C GLN A 235 11.71 -0.13 14.39
N GLY A 236 12.24 -0.55 15.54
CA GLY A 236 11.50 -1.30 16.57
C GLY A 236 12.01 -2.72 16.85
N HIS A 237 12.58 -3.41 15.86
CA HIS A 237 12.97 -4.82 16.02
C HIS A 237 14.41 -5.01 16.55
N PRO A 238 14.67 -5.76 17.65
CA PRO A 238 15.98 -5.83 18.27
C PRO A 238 17.01 -6.75 17.59
N HIS A 239 16.61 -7.70 16.74
CA HIS A 239 17.51 -8.72 16.16
C HIS A 239 18.80 -8.16 15.54
N GLY A 240 18.72 -7.06 14.80
CA GLY A 240 19.88 -6.50 14.09
C GLY A 240 20.84 -5.69 14.96
N ILE A 241 20.45 -5.34 16.20
CA ILE A 241 21.14 -4.33 17.02
C ILE A 241 22.60 -4.69 17.29
N GLY A 242 22.95 -5.97 17.45
CA GLY A 242 24.35 -6.37 17.64
C GLY A 242 25.28 -5.99 16.47
N SER A 243 24.75 -5.75 15.26
CA SER A 243 25.56 -5.22 14.15
C SER A 243 25.94 -3.75 14.34
N CYS A 244 25.20 -3.01 15.18
CA CYS A 244 25.48 -1.61 15.50
C CYS A 244 26.70 -1.44 16.43
N GLU A 245 27.29 -2.53 16.93
CA GLU A 245 28.56 -2.50 17.67
C GLU A 245 29.80 -2.53 16.76
N GLN A 246 29.61 -2.78 15.45
CA GLN A 246 30.71 -2.86 14.49
C GLN A 246 31.11 -1.48 13.97
N ASP A 247 32.40 -1.29 13.68
CA ASP A 247 32.96 -0.02 13.17
C ASP A 247 32.27 0.52 11.92
N LEU A 248 31.62 -0.35 11.13
CA LEU A 248 30.89 0.06 9.93
C LEU A 248 29.58 0.80 10.23
N TRP A 249 29.02 0.68 11.45
CA TRP A 249 27.82 1.43 11.86
C TRP A 249 28.21 2.87 12.25
N PRO A 250 27.80 3.90 11.48
CA PRO A 250 28.30 5.25 11.69
C PRO A 250 27.41 6.10 12.61
N TYR A 251 26.43 5.49 13.28
CA TYR A 251 25.46 6.20 14.13
C TYR A 251 25.51 5.73 15.58
N GLU A 252 24.74 6.38 16.45
CA GLU A 252 24.58 5.95 17.83
C GLU A 252 23.90 4.57 17.91
N HIS A 253 24.32 3.77 18.87
CA HIS A 253 23.70 2.48 19.15
C HIS A 253 22.31 2.69 19.77
N PRO A 254 21.24 2.00 19.32
CA PRO A 254 19.88 2.21 19.83
C PRO A 254 19.69 1.96 21.33
N GLY A 255 20.58 1.18 21.93
CA GLY A 255 20.54 0.84 23.36
C GLY A 255 19.64 -0.34 23.67
N GLU A 256 19.16 -0.41 24.91
CA GLU A 256 18.24 -1.45 25.36
C GLU A 256 16.82 -1.20 24.84
N ILE A 257 16.22 -2.21 24.23
CA ILE A 257 14.86 -2.09 23.66
C ILE A 257 13.83 -2.52 24.70
N PRO A 258 12.89 -1.62 25.08
CA PRO A 258 11.94 -1.94 26.12
C PRO A 258 10.86 -2.90 25.61
N ASN A 259 10.49 -3.88 26.44
CA ASN A 259 9.43 -4.84 26.13
C ASN A 259 8.13 -4.45 26.84
N ARG A 260 6.99 -4.63 26.16
CA ARG A 260 5.64 -4.33 26.67
C ARG A 260 5.40 -2.85 26.97
N VAL A 261 5.82 -1.98 26.05
CA VAL A 261 5.61 -0.53 26.13
C VAL A 261 4.63 -0.09 25.04
N LEU A 262 3.72 0.82 25.36
CA LEU A 262 2.82 1.41 24.35
C LEU A 262 3.64 2.20 23.33
N MET A 263 3.33 2.09 22.04
CA MET A 263 4.05 2.78 20.95
C MET A 263 4.34 4.28 21.21
N PRO A 264 3.40 5.08 21.74
CA PRO A 264 3.61 6.50 22.07
C PRO A 264 4.70 6.76 23.11
N GLU A 265 5.02 5.76 23.93
CA GLU A 265 5.98 5.86 25.03
C GLU A 265 7.38 5.37 24.64
N VAL A 266 7.53 4.73 23.47
CA VAL A 266 8.79 4.12 23.02
C VAL A 266 9.87 5.17 22.81
N SER A 267 9.55 6.29 22.16
CA SER A 267 10.53 7.35 21.85
C SER A 267 11.12 8.03 23.09
N LYS A 268 10.42 7.96 24.23
CA LYS A 268 10.91 8.45 25.53
C LYS A 268 12.03 7.57 26.10
N GLN A 269 12.07 6.29 25.71
CA GLN A 269 13.06 5.31 26.17
C GLN A 269 14.13 5.01 25.12
N VAL A 270 13.77 5.10 23.84
CA VAL A 270 14.66 4.90 22.69
C VAL A 270 14.58 6.15 21.81
N PRO A 271 15.42 7.18 22.04
CA PRO A 271 15.33 8.46 21.31
C PRO A 271 15.52 8.34 19.80
N SER A 272 16.21 7.28 19.33
CA SER A 272 16.39 6.98 17.90
C SER A 272 15.17 6.30 17.27
N PHE A 273 14.15 5.92 18.05
CA PHE A 273 12.96 5.25 17.53
C PHE A 273 12.19 6.16 16.56
N GLN A 274 11.96 5.65 15.35
CA GLN A 274 11.14 6.29 14.35
C GLN A 274 9.70 5.78 14.49
N MET A 275 8.81 6.64 15.01
CA MET A 275 7.37 6.38 14.93
C MET A 275 6.98 6.21 13.45
N PRO A 276 6.16 5.21 13.09
CA PRO A 276 5.78 5.02 11.69
C PRO A 276 4.94 6.16 11.16
N SER A 277 5.10 6.43 9.87
CA SER A 277 4.31 7.45 9.19
C SER A 277 2.86 7.02 9.04
N VAL A 278 2.63 5.75 8.71
CA VAL A 278 1.30 5.14 8.63
C VAL A 278 1.36 3.72 9.16
N TRP A 279 0.43 3.36 10.04
CA TRP A 279 0.12 1.97 10.33
C TRP A 279 -0.97 1.47 9.37
N PHE A 280 -0.85 0.21 8.99
CA PHE A 280 -1.88 -0.54 8.29
C PHE A 280 -2.54 -1.51 9.28
N PRO A 281 -3.70 -1.18 9.87
CA PRO A 281 -4.34 -2.03 10.86
C PRO A 281 -4.69 -3.39 10.26
N ARG A 282 -4.32 -4.44 11.00
CA ARG A 282 -4.54 -5.82 10.57
C ARG A 282 -6.02 -6.08 10.28
N ASP A 283 -6.30 -6.83 9.20
CA ASP A 283 -7.65 -7.24 8.79
C ASP A 283 -8.56 -6.09 8.32
N LYS A 284 -8.09 -4.85 8.42
CA LYS A 284 -8.77 -3.63 7.95
C LYS A 284 -8.06 -3.07 6.70
N MET A 285 -6.73 -2.98 6.76
CA MET A 285 -5.85 -2.50 5.70
C MET A 285 -4.79 -3.54 5.34
N GLY A 286 -5.22 -4.80 5.25
CA GLY A 286 -4.35 -5.91 4.91
C GLY A 286 -3.50 -6.46 6.05
N ARG A 287 -2.53 -7.30 5.70
CA ARG A 287 -1.69 -8.06 6.64
C ARG A 287 -0.22 -8.06 6.25
N ALA A 288 0.07 -7.81 4.98
CA ALA A 288 1.36 -8.01 4.35
C ALA A 288 1.62 -6.92 3.29
N PRO A 289 1.69 -5.63 3.67
CA PRO A 289 2.02 -4.59 2.73
C PRO A 289 3.40 -4.84 2.13
N ALA A 290 3.56 -4.56 0.83
CA ALA A 290 4.77 -4.84 0.09
C ALA A 290 5.22 -3.64 -0.74
N GLY A 291 5.41 -3.80 -2.05
CA GLY A 291 5.84 -2.73 -2.93
C GLY A 291 4.85 -1.57 -2.98
N PHE A 292 5.36 -0.40 -3.31
CA PHE A 292 4.55 0.80 -3.43
C PHE A 292 5.15 1.78 -4.43
N VAL A 293 4.30 2.65 -4.97
CA VAL A 293 4.68 3.74 -5.88
C VAL A 293 3.96 5.01 -5.50
N TRP A 294 4.60 6.16 -5.70
CA TRP A 294 3.92 7.45 -5.63
C TRP A 294 3.23 7.73 -6.95
N ASP A 295 2.02 8.28 -6.90
CA ASP A 295 1.32 8.77 -8.07
C ASP A 295 1.96 10.05 -8.59
N THR A 296 2.79 9.87 -9.61
CA THR A 296 3.42 10.94 -10.39
C THR A 296 2.77 11.04 -11.78
N THR A 297 1.58 10.50 -11.96
CA THR A 297 0.91 10.42 -13.27
C THR A 297 0.21 11.73 -13.66
N GLU A 298 0.21 12.72 -12.76
CA GLU A 298 -0.41 14.04 -12.95
C GLU A 298 -1.90 13.94 -13.34
N GLY A 299 -2.60 12.95 -12.78
CA GLY A 299 -4.03 12.74 -12.98
C GLY A 299 -4.38 11.74 -14.09
N ALA A 300 -3.39 11.13 -14.76
CA ALA A 300 -3.66 10.05 -15.72
C ALA A 300 -4.19 8.77 -15.05
N PHE A 301 -4.01 8.63 -13.73
CA PHE A 301 -4.57 7.54 -12.94
C PHE A 301 -5.64 8.00 -11.94
N GLY A 302 -6.52 8.91 -12.39
CA GLY A 302 -7.64 9.40 -11.59
C GLY A 302 -7.23 10.50 -10.60
N PRO A 303 -8.04 10.75 -9.55
CA PRO A 303 -7.92 11.95 -8.72
C PRO A 303 -6.79 11.91 -7.68
N PHE A 304 -5.97 10.86 -7.64
CA PHE A 304 -5.10 10.54 -6.50
C PHE A 304 -3.65 11.02 -6.68
N ALA A 305 -3.41 11.98 -7.57
CA ALA A 305 -2.08 12.53 -7.83
C ALA A 305 -1.36 12.94 -6.53
N GLY A 306 -0.10 12.52 -6.37
CA GLY A 306 0.72 12.75 -5.19
C GLY A 306 0.54 11.74 -4.05
N GLN A 307 -0.49 10.89 -4.08
CA GLN A 307 -0.67 9.81 -3.10
C GLN A 307 0.26 8.63 -3.35
N VAL A 308 0.28 7.69 -2.41
CA VAL A 308 1.04 6.43 -2.55
C VAL A 308 0.07 5.27 -2.73
N PHE A 309 0.34 4.43 -3.73
CA PHE A 309 -0.32 3.14 -3.89
C PHE A 309 0.54 2.04 -3.30
N VAL A 310 0.00 1.27 -2.36
CA VAL A 310 0.71 0.25 -1.60
C VAL A 310 0.04 -1.10 -1.81
N THR A 311 0.78 -2.11 -2.28
CA THR A 311 0.24 -3.46 -2.42
C THR A 311 0.10 -4.15 -1.08
N ASP A 312 -0.90 -5.01 -0.93
CA ASP A 312 -0.95 -6.04 0.13
C ASP A 312 -0.92 -7.45 -0.48
N GLN A 313 0.03 -8.25 -0.01
CA GLN A 313 0.26 -9.60 -0.50
C GLN A 313 -0.79 -10.61 -0.01
N TYR A 314 -1.36 -10.43 1.18
CA TYR A 314 -2.36 -11.37 1.70
C TYR A 314 -3.74 -11.08 1.12
N GLU A 315 -4.19 -9.83 1.15
CA GLU A 315 -5.52 -9.41 0.69
C GLU A 315 -5.65 -9.40 -0.83
N ALA A 316 -4.55 -9.52 -1.57
CA ALA A 316 -4.51 -9.36 -3.03
C ALA A 316 -5.17 -8.03 -3.43
N SER A 317 -4.60 -6.93 -2.90
CA SER A 317 -5.13 -5.59 -3.07
C SER A 317 -4.04 -4.52 -3.24
N VAL A 318 -4.47 -3.35 -3.69
CA VAL A 318 -3.75 -2.08 -3.59
C VAL A 318 -4.54 -1.15 -2.67
N MET A 319 -3.83 -0.42 -1.83
CA MET A 319 -4.33 0.57 -0.88
C MET A 319 -3.76 1.94 -1.22
N ARG A 320 -4.46 3.02 -0.83
CA ARG A 320 -3.95 4.39 -0.96
C ARG A 320 -3.38 4.89 0.37
N VAL A 321 -2.43 5.80 0.29
CA VAL A 321 -1.88 6.56 1.42
C VAL A 321 -1.73 8.03 1.03
N SER A 322 -2.17 8.94 1.89
CA SER A 322 -1.80 10.36 1.87
C SER A 322 -0.85 10.65 3.03
N LEU A 323 0.12 11.55 2.81
CA LEU A 323 1.14 11.90 3.80
C LEU A 323 1.21 13.42 3.96
N GLU A 324 1.41 13.85 5.19
CA GLU A 324 1.70 15.23 5.56
C GLU A 324 2.87 15.29 6.53
N LYS A 325 3.48 16.48 6.64
CA LYS A 325 4.61 16.71 7.55
C LYS A 325 4.16 17.59 8.70
N VAL A 326 4.13 17.02 9.90
CA VAL A 326 3.76 17.72 11.14
C VAL A 326 4.95 17.69 12.09
N GLN A 327 5.38 18.88 12.54
CA GLN A 327 6.57 19.03 13.40
C GLN A 327 7.82 18.30 12.84
N GLY A 328 7.99 18.32 11.52
CA GLY A 328 9.10 17.65 10.84
C GLY A 328 8.98 16.13 10.69
N HIS A 329 7.91 15.52 11.21
CA HIS A 329 7.62 14.09 11.10
C HIS A 329 6.59 13.83 9.99
N TRP A 330 6.86 12.82 9.16
CA TRP A 330 5.88 12.34 8.18
C TRP A 330 4.84 11.47 8.88
N GLN A 331 3.58 11.83 8.75
CA GLN A 331 2.43 11.09 9.24
C GLN A 331 1.29 11.13 8.20
N GLY A 332 0.22 10.36 8.36
CA GLY A 332 -0.90 10.44 7.42
C GLY A 332 -1.92 9.31 7.56
N ALA A 333 -2.71 9.14 6.52
CA ALA A 333 -3.81 8.16 6.50
C ALA A 333 -3.69 7.16 5.36
N CYS A 334 -4.23 5.96 5.58
CA CYS A 334 -4.45 4.97 4.54
C CYS A 334 -5.93 4.70 4.28
N TYR A 335 -6.24 4.33 3.03
CA TYR A 335 -7.58 4.13 2.51
C TYR A 335 -7.64 2.86 1.66
N PRO A 336 -8.73 2.07 1.72
CA PRO A 336 -8.99 1.02 0.75
C PRO A 336 -9.04 1.60 -0.68
N PHE A 337 -8.72 0.78 -1.70
CA PHE A 337 -8.72 1.24 -3.08
C PHE A 337 -9.11 0.17 -4.11
N ARG A 338 -8.26 -0.85 -4.32
CA ARG A 338 -8.55 -1.89 -5.32
C ARG A 338 -8.29 -3.26 -4.76
N ARG A 339 -9.33 -4.07 -4.62
CA ARG A 339 -9.30 -5.44 -4.09
C ARG A 339 -9.52 -6.46 -5.21
N ARG A 340 -9.51 -7.75 -4.85
CA ARG A 340 -9.81 -8.87 -5.77
C ARG A 340 -8.81 -8.99 -6.92
N LEU A 341 -7.55 -8.60 -6.70
CA LEU A 341 -6.47 -8.90 -7.65
C LEU A 341 -6.32 -10.42 -7.81
N GLY A 342 -5.73 -10.86 -8.91
CA GLY A 342 -5.61 -12.28 -9.23
C GLY A 342 -4.69 -13.05 -8.29
N THR A 343 -3.73 -12.38 -7.65
CA THR A 343 -2.68 -12.98 -6.80
C THR A 343 -2.29 -12.04 -5.67
N GLY A 344 -1.55 -12.54 -4.68
CA GLY A 344 -0.91 -11.69 -3.67
C GLY A 344 0.02 -10.65 -4.27
N ALA A 345 -0.39 -9.38 -4.21
CA ALA A 345 0.30 -8.27 -4.86
C ALA A 345 1.61 -7.92 -4.14
N LEU A 346 2.69 -7.76 -4.91
CA LEU A 346 4.04 -7.57 -4.36
C LEU A 346 4.76 -6.35 -4.94
N ARG A 347 4.57 -6.05 -6.22
CA ARG A 347 5.28 -4.98 -6.94
C ARG A 347 4.34 -4.16 -7.79
N LEU A 348 4.65 -2.87 -7.89
CA LEU A 348 3.94 -1.89 -8.69
C LEU A 348 4.94 -1.14 -9.58
N GLN A 349 4.49 -0.77 -10.77
CA GLN A 349 5.23 0.07 -11.71
C GLN A 349 4.24 0.85 -12.57
N TRP A 350 4.40 2.17 -12.66
CA TRP A 350 3.64 2.97 -13.62
C TRP A 350 4.01 2.58 -15.04
N ALA A 351 3.00 2.40 -15.89
CA ALA A 351 3.15 2.21 -17.31
C ALA A 351 3.14 3.56 -18.07
N PRO A 352 3.72 3.62 -19.28
CA PRO A 352 3.70 4.83 -20.10
C PRO A 352 2.29 5.31 -20.50
N ASP A 353 1.30 4.41 -20.52
CA ASP A 353 -0.11 4.73 -20.81
C ASP A 353 -0.89 5.26 -19.59
N GLY A 354 -0.21 5.46 -18.45
CA GLY A 354 -0.82 5.90 -17.19
C GLY A 354 -1.47 4.78 -16.38
N SER A 355 -1.50 3.54 -16.88
CA SER A 355 -1.97 2.38 -16.11
C SER A 355 -0.94 1.94 -15.07
N LEU A 356 -1.39 1.17 -14.07
CA LEU A 356 -0.55 0.67 -13.00
C LEU A 356 -0.31 -0.83 -13.19
N ILE A 357 0.93 -1.23 -13.45
CA ILE A 357 1.32 -2.64 -13.55
C ILE A 357 1.49 -3.20 -12.14
N MET A 358 0.86 -4.33 -11.86
CA MET A 358 0.95 -5.07 -10.61
C MET A 358 1.43 -6.50 -10.87
N GLY A 359 2.46 -6.92 -10.15
CA GLY A 359 2.96 -8.30 -10.16
C GLY A 359 3.00 -8.89 -8.76
N GLY A 360 2.81 -10.20 -8.68
CA GLY A 360 2.69 -10.86 -7.38
C GLY A 360 2.84 -12.37 -7.36
N THR A 361 2.80 -12.91 -6.14
CA THR A 361 2.94 -14.34 -5.82
C THR A 361 2.38 -14.68 -4.45
N ASP A 362 1.93 -15.92 -4.31
CA ASP A 362 1.51 -16.56 -3.06
C ASP A 362 2.64 -17.44 -2.47
N ARG A 363 3.82 -17.45 -3.10
CA ARG A 363 4.96 -18.20 -2.60
C ARG A 363 5.39 -17.63 -1.25
N GLY A 364 5.52 -18.51 -0.25
CA GLY A 364 5.94 -18.16 1.10
C GLY A 364 4.79 -17.80 2.04
N TRP A 365 3.67 -17.28 1.52
CA TRP A 365 2.45 -17.09 2.30
C TRP A 365 1.21 -17.04 1.40
N GLN A 366 0.13 -17.72 1.78
CA GLN A 366 -1.13 -17.74 1.04
C GLN A 366 -1.75 -16.34 0.92
N SER A 367 -2.37 -16.05 -0.24
CA SER A 367 -3.18 -14.85 -0.46
C SER A 367 -4.66 -15.17 -0.69
N LEU A 368 -5.48 -14.12 -0.78
CA LEU A 368 -6.88 -14.14 -1.21
C LEU A 368 -7.04 -13.94 -2.73
N GLY A 369 -5.96 -14.09 -3.49
CA GLY A 369 -5.96 -13.95 -4.95
C GLY A 369 -6.96 -14.89 -5.63
N THR A 370 -7.57 -14.41 -6.71
CA THR A 370 -8.72 -15.07 -7.34
C THR A 370 -8.37 -15.93 -8.56
N ASN A 371 -7.15 -15.85 -9.08
CA ASN A 371 -6.79 -16.47 -10.36
C ASN A 371 -6.45 -17.98 -10.27
N GLY A 372 -6.30 -18.51 -9.06
CA GLY A 372 -5.99 -19.92 -8.79
C GLY A 372 -4.60 -20.41 -9.19
N ARG A 373 -3.74 -19.56 -9.77
CA ARG A 373 -2.34 -19.90 -10.13
C ARG A 373 -1.35 -19.61 -9.00
N GLY A 374 -1.69 -18.72 -8.06
CA GLY A 374 -0.82 -18.30 -6.97
C GLY A 374 0.35 -17.39 -7.42
N PHE A 375 0.27 -16.83 -8.61
CA PHE A 375 1.12 -15.77 -9.15
C PHE A 375 0.42 -15.08 -10.30
N GLY A 376 0.87 -13.88 -10.67
CA GLY A 376 0.21 -13.09 -11.71
C GLY A 376 0.95 -11.81 -12.07
N LEU A 377 0.56 -11.27 -13.22
CA LEU A 377 0.92 -9.95 -13.71
C LEU A 377 -0.36 -9.34 -14.29
N GLU A 378 -0.74 -8.16 -13.82
CA GLU A 378 -2.00 -7.50 -14.15
C GLU A 378 -1.74 -6.00 -14.36
N ARG A 379 -2.56 -5.33 -15.16
CA ARG A 379 -2.66 -3.87 -15.19
C ARG A 379 -3.93 -3.43 -14.48
N ILE A 380 -3.84 -2.39 -13.68
CA ILE A 380 -5.00 -1.66 -13.17
C ILE A 380 -5.14 -0.44 -14.08
N VAL A 381 -6.31 -0.27 -14.70
CA VAL A 381 -6.57 0.76 -15.71
C VAL A 381 -7.76 1.61 -15.26
N TRP A 382 -7.53 2.91 -15.06
CA TRP A 382 -8.60 3.86 -14.76
C TRP A 382 -9.56 3.97 -15.96
N THR A 383 -10.87 3.99 -15.70
CA THR A 383 -11.90 4.07 -16.76
C THR A 383 -12.10 5.49 -17.28
N GLY A 384 -11.58 6.49 -16.58
CA GLY A 384 -11.85 7.91 -16.82
C GLY A 384 -13.01 8.46 -15.99
N GLU A 385 -13.75 7.60 -15.30
CA GLU A 385 -14.86 7.99 -14.42
C GLU A 385 -14.34 8.37 -13.02
N MET A 386 -14.92 9.43 -12.46
CA MET A 386 -14.54 9.93 -11.13
C MET A 386 -15.31 9.16 -10.04
N PRO A 387 -14.65 8.45 -9.11
CA PRO A 387 -15.34 7.88 -7.96
C PRO A 387 -15.59 8.94 -6.89
N PHE A 388 -16.72 8.87 -6.19
CA PHE A 388 -16.91 9.62 -4.94
C PHE A 388 -16.16 8.95 -3.79
N GLU A 389 -15.03 9.51 -3.43
CA GLU A 389 -14.13 9.00 -2.39
C GLU A 389 -13.67 10.10 -1.44
N LEU A 390 -13.28 9.69 -0.23
CA LEU A 390 -12.40 10.49 0.60
C LEU A 390 -11.03 10.55 -0.09
N LEU A 391 -10.73 11.71 -0.65
CA LEU A 391 -9.45 11.98 -1.28
C LEU A 391 -8.37 12.01 -0.21
N GLU A 392 -8.52 12.85 0.81
CA GLU A 392 -7.51 13.06 1.84
C GLU A 392 -8.15 13.34 3.21
N MET A 393 -7.49 12.84 4.26
CA MET A 393 -7.72 13.16 5.66
C MET A 393 -6.40 13.70 6.22
N SER A 394 -6.41 14.95 6.68
CA SER A 394 -5.25 15.61 7.28
C SER A 394 -5.54 16.10 8.69
N ALA A 395 -4.55 16.08 9.56
CA ALA A 395 -4.70 16.52 10.95
C ALA A 395 -4.89 18.04 11.03
N ARG A 396 -5.69 18.45 12.02
CA ARG A 396 -5.82 19.83 12.49
C ARG A 396 -5.61 19.85 14.00
N PRO A 397 -5.32 21.02 14.59
CA PRO A 397 -5.13 21.11 16.04
C PRO A 397 -6.33 20.53 16.82
N GLN A 398 -7.58 20.80 16.42
CA GLN A 398 -8.79 20.31 17.09
C GLN A 398 -9.52 19.15 16.39
N GLY A 399 -8.92 18.50 15.38
CA GLY A 399 -9.56 17.38 14.70
C GLY A 399 -8.95 17.06 13.34
N PHE A 400 -9.77 16.94 12.31
CA PHE A 400 -9.34 16.54 10.97
C PHE A 400 -10.01 17.36 9.87
N HIS A 401 -9.25 17.66 8.83
CA HIS A 401 -9.76 18.18 7.56
C HIS A 401 -9.89 17.03 6.57
N LEU A 402 -11.09 16.86 6.03
CA LEU A 402 -11.42 15.88 5.01
C LEU A 402 -11.59 16.58 3.67
N THR A 403 -11.04 16.01 2.61
CA THR A 403 -11.27 16.44 1.23
C THR A 403 -11.84 15.28 0.44
N PHE A 404 -12.92 15.52 -0.30
CA PHE A 404 -13.58 14.53 -1.16
C PHE A 404 -13.27 14.80 -2.63
N THR A 405 -13.33 13.74 -3.46
CA THR A 405 -13.09 13.83 -4.91
C THR A 405 -14.17 14.64 -5.65
N GLU A 406 -15.40 14.59 -5.15
CA GLU A 406 -16.57 15.29 -5.69
C GLU A 406 -17.28 16.13 -4.62
N ALA A 407 -18.26 16.94 -5.05
CA ALA A 407 -19.08 17.73 -4.13
C ALA A 407 -19.85 16.82 -3.17
N VAL A 408 -19.84 17.16 -1.89
CA VAL A 408 -20.60 16.45 -0.85
C VAL A 408 -22.01 17.01 -0.73
N ASP A 409 -22.96 16.17 -0.32
CA ASP A 409 -24.28 16.63 0.09
C ASP A 409 -24.17 17.33 1.46
N PRO A 410 -24.57 18.62 1.58
CA PRO A 410 -24.41 19.35 2.83
C PRO A 410 -25.19 18.77 4.01
N GLU A 411 -26.35 18.14 3.77
CA GLU A 411 -27.16 17.57 4.86
C GLU A 411 -26.42 16.41 5.53
N SER A 412 -25.99 15.42 4.75
CA SER A 412 -25.20 14.29 5.26
C SER A 412 -23.83 14.71 5.79
N ALA A 413 -23.13 15.65 5.13
CA ALA A 413 -21.78 16.05 5.52
C ALA A 413 -21.72 16.93 6.78
N LEU A 414 -22.80 17.63 7.12
CA LEU A 414 -22.87 18.48 8.33
C LEU A 414 -23.43 17.74 9.54
N ASP A 415 -23.94 16.51 9.37
CA ASP A 415 -24.43 15.68 10.47
C ASP A 415 -23.29 14.88 11.12
N PRO A 416 -22.94 15.13 12.40
CA PRO A 416 -21.95 14.33 13.10
C PRO A 416 -22.28 12.84 13.17
N GLU A 417 -23.56 12.44 13.10
CA GLU A 417 -23.97 11.03 13.10
C GLU A 417 -23.63 10.31 11.78
N SER A 418 -23.28 11.05 10.71
CA SER A 418 -22.76 10.47 9.46
C SER A 418 -21.37 9.87 9.60
N TYR A 419 -20.69 10.14 10.72
CA TYR A 419 -19.31 9.78 10.97
C TYR A 419 -19.17 8.92 12.24
N GLY A 420 -18.30 7.92 12.17
CA GLY A 420 -17.85 7.16 13.34
C GLY A 420 -16.35 7.34 13.52
N LEU A 421 -15.90 7.68 14.72
CA LEU A 421 -14.47 7.85 14.99
C LEU A 421 -14.06 7.04 16.23
N SER A 422 -13.05 6.20 16.07
CA SER A 422 -12.41 5.50 17.17
C SER A 422 -10.91 5.70 17.12
N SER A 423 -10.23 5.41 18.23
CA SER A 423 -8.79 5.47 18.31
C SER A 423 -8.24 4.32 19.11
N PHE A 424 -7.04 3.87 18.77
CA PHE A 424 -6.28 2.85 19.49
C PHE A 424 -4.78 2.99 19.25
N THR A 425 -3.96 2.24 19.99
CA THR A 425 -2.52 2.11 19.74
C THR A 425 -2.08 0.65 19.86
N TYR A 426 -0.77 0.42 19.75
CA TYR A 426 -0.14 -0.89 19.81
C TYR A 426 0.93 -0.96 20.91
N ILE A 427 1.35 -2.18 21.22
CA ILE A 427 2.42 -2.48 22.17
C ILE A 427 3.67 -2.88 21.39
N LEU A 428 4.82 -2.27 21.72
CA LEU A 428 6.13 -2.77 21.35
C LEU A 428 6.47 -3.94 22.29
N HIS A 429 6.49 -5.16 21.75
CA HIS A 429 6.83 -6.36 22.52
C HIS A 429 7.34 -7.52 21.68
N SER A 430 7.91 -8.53 22.33
CA SER A 430 8.47 -9.71 21.67
C SER A 430 7.44 -10.70 21.09
N THR A 431 6.16 -10.57 21.45
CA THR A 431 5.11 -11.47 20.95
C THR A 431 4.73 -11.10 19.51
N TYR A 432 4.37 -12.09 18.69
CA TYR A 432 3.98 -11.87 17.31
C TYR A 432 2.73 -10.99 17.19
N GLY A 433 2.90 -9.79 16.61
CA GLY A 433 1.85 -8.81 16.42
C GLY A 433 1.38 -8.20 17.73
N SER A 434 0.60 -7.13 17.66
CA SER A 434 -0.05 -6.52 18.82
C SER A 434 -1.56 -6.46 18.55
N PRO A 435 -2.41 -6.78 19.53
CA PRO A 435 -3.80 -6.36 19.46
C PRO A 435 -3.88 -4.83 19.44
N GLU A 436 -5.01 -4.31 18.96
CA GLU A 436 -5.42 -2.93 19.19
C GLU A 436 -5.68 -2.76 20.70
N VAL A 437 -5.00 -1.82 21.35
CA VAL A 437 -5.13 -1.55 22.79
C VAL A 437 -5.47 -0.07 23.03
N GLU A 438 -5.97 0.23 24.23
CA GLU A 438 -6.44 1.58 24.59
C GLU A 438 -7.51 2.09 23.61
N ASN A 439 -8.43 1.20 23.22
CA ASN A 439 -9.52 1.51 22.31
C ASN A 439 -10.48 2.53 22.94
N GLU A 440 -10.80 3.58 22.22
CA GLU A 440 -11.69 4.64 22.66
C GLU A 440 -12.54 5.12 21.48
N THR A 441 -13.84 5.35 21.71
CA THR A 441 -14.71 6.03 20.73
C THR A 441 -14.62 7.53 20.99
N LEU A 442 -14.37 8.31 19.94
CA LEU A 442 -14.21 9.76 20.03
C LEU A 442 -15.47 10.46 19.55
N SER A 443 -15.78 11.60 20.15
CA SER A 443 -16.97 12.40 19.79
C SER A 443 -16.61 13.44 18.74
N ILE A 444 -17.31 13.41 17.60
CA ILE A 444 -17.28 14.50 16.63
C ILE A 444 -18.32 15.53 17.08
N THR A 445 -17.88 16.72 17.45
CA THR A 445 -18.73 17.74 18.09
C THR A 445 -19.26 18.77 17.09
N SER A 446 -18.58 18.94 15.96
CA SER A 446 -19.05 19.76 14.85
C SER A 446 -18.45 19.30 13.53
N CYS A 447 -19.22 19.51 12.46
CA CYS A 447 -18.79 19.36 11.07
C CYS A 447 -19.02 20.71 10.38
N THR A 448 -18.02 21.22 9.66
CA THR A 448 -18.14 22.47 8.89
C THR A 448 -17.77 22.22 7.45
N LEU A 449 -18.67 22.57 6.53
CA LEU A 449 -18.44 22.46 5.10
C LEU A 449 -17.57 23.63 4.61
N GLY A 450 -16.55 23.32 3.83
CA GLY A 450 -15.70 24.30 3.16
C GLY A 450 -16.39 24.96 1.97
N ASP A 451 -15.90 26.14 1.59
CA ASP A 451 -16.46 26.93 0.47
C ASP A 451 -16.35 26.23 -0.90
N ASP A 452 -15.48 25.22 -1.01
CA ASP A 452 -15.30 24.40 -2.22
C ASP A 452 -16.41 23.36 -2.43
N GLY A 453 -17.27 23.15 -1.42
CA GLY A 453 -18.30 22.12 -1.41
C GLY A 453 -17.77 20.68 -1.40
N ARG A 454 -16.47 20.48 -1.19
CA ARG A 454 -15.79 19.16 -1.18
C ARG A 454 -14.98 18.93 0.07
N SER A 455 -14.81 19.93 0.92
CA SER A 455 -14.03 19.82 2.14
C SER A 455 -14.92 19.87 3.37
N VAL A 456 -14.61 19.05 4.38
CA VAL A 456 -15.30 19.04 5.68
C VAL A 456 -14.28 19.10 6.81
N GLU A 457 -14.42 20.11 7.67
CA GLU A 457 -13.67 20.20 8.92
C GLU A 457 -14.43 19.49 10.03
N LEU A 458 -13.80 18.47 10.63
CA LEU A 458 -14.31 17.75 11.79
C LEU A 458 -13.62 18.25 13.06
N THR A 459 -14.42 18.72 14.03
CA THR A 459 -13.92 18.98 15.39
C THR A 459 -14.11 17.73 16.25
N VAL A 460 -13.02 17.26 16.86
CA VAL A 460 -12.98 16.00 17.61
C VAL A 460 -12.62 16.25 19.06
N GLU A 461 -13.48 15.83 19.98
CA GLU A 461 -13.13 15.76 21.39
C GLU A 461 -12.32 14.48 21.68
N GLY A 462 -11.20 14.62 22.38
CA GLY A 462 -10.35 13.47 22.75
C GLY A 462 -9.33 13.04 21.69
N LEU A 463 -8.88 13.92 20.80
CA LEU A 463 -7.81 13.61 19.84
C LEU A 463 -6.49 13.22 20.55
N ARG A 464 -5.81 12.15 20.09
CA ARG A 464 -4.69 11.50 20.81
C ARG A 464 -3.41 11.37 19.97
N ALA A 465 -2.39 12.18 20.24
CA ALA A 465 -1.09 12.12 19.54
C ALA A 465 -0.26 10.90 19.95
N GLY A 466 0.19 10.09 19.00
CA GLY A 466 0.83 8.76 19.14
C GLY A 466 -0.10 7.58 18.77
N TRP A 467 -1.36 7.84 18.47
CA TRP A 467 -2.40 6.84 18.26
C TRP A 467 -2.87 6.81 16.81
N LEU A 468 -3.58 5.73 16.46
CA LEU A 468 -4.32 5.63 15.22
C LEU A 468 -5.76 6.08 15.42
N HIS A 469 -6.35 6.67 14.39
CA HIS A 469 -7.73 7.13 14.35
C HIS A 469 -8.43 6.46 13.17
N GLU A 470 -9.41 5.63 13.48
CA GLU A 470 -10.25 4.93 12.51
C GLU A 470 -11.53 5.73 12.29
N LEU A 471 -11.66 6.28 11.08
CA LEU A 471 -12.81 7.05 10.65
C LEU A 471 -13.68 6.19 9.73
N HIS A 472 -14.96 6.10 10.07
CA HIS A 472 -16.04 5.58 9.23
C HIS A 472 -16.92 6.75 8.78
N LEU A 473 -17.38 6.71 7.54
CA LEU A 473 -18.14 7.79 6.88
C LEU A 473 -19.34 7.21 6.10
N ASP A 474 -19.94 6.13 6.62
CA ASP A 474 -21.04 5.40 5.99
C ASP A 474 -22.29 6.27 5.75
N GLY A 475 -22.46 7.37 6.49
CA GLY A 475 -23.59 8.31 6.34
C GLY A 475 -23.37 9.39 5.29
N VAL A 476 -22.12 9.66 4.90
CA VAL A 476 -21.79 10.75 3.95
C VAL A 476 -22.25 10.41 2.53
N ARG A 477 -22.82 11.39 1.83
CA ARG A 477 -23.26 11.26 0.43
C ARG A 477 -22.63 12.34 -0.44
N SER A 478 -22.51 12.06 -1.74
CA SER A 478 -22.19 13.08 -2.73
C SER A 478 -23.41 13.98 -2.94
N ALA A 479 -23.21 15.13 -3.59
CA ALA A 479 -24.31 16.01 -4.00
C ALA A 479 -25.30 15.33 -4.96
N SER A 480 -24.91 14.24 -5.63
CA SER A 480 -25.80 13.40 -6.46
C SER A 480 -26.50 12.28 -5.68
N GLY A 481 -26.20 12.13 -4.39
CA GLY A 481 -26.74 11.09 -3.51
C GLY A 481 -25.98 9.77 -3.52
N ALA A 482 -24.81 9.69 -4.16
CA ALA A 482 -23.98 8.48 -4.17
C ALA A 482 -23.31 8.24 -2.81
N PRO A 483 -23.17 6.97 -2.36
CA PRO A 483 -22.38 6.66 -1.17
C PRO A 483 -20.88 6.81 -1.46
N VAL A 484 -20.09 7.04 -0.41
CA VAL A 484 -18.63 7.01 -0.54
C VAL A 484 -18.18 5.58 -0.87
N LEU A 485 -17.42 5.41 -1.95
CA LEU A 485 -17.04 4.09 -2.46
C LEU A 485 -16.28 3.25 -1.41
N HIS A 486 -15.34 3.91 -0.71
CA HIS A 486 -14.61 3.34 0.41
C HIS A 486 -14.83 4.19 1.67
N PRO A 487 -15.84 3.88 2.51
CA PRO A 487 -16.24 4.76 3.60
C PRO A 487 -15.35 4.61 4.85
N ARG A 488 -14.03 4.42 4.67
CA ARG A 488 -13.09 4.17 5.77
C ARG A 488 -11.73 4.83 5.54
N ALA A 489 -11.19 5.41 6.61
CA ALA A 489 -9.81 5.90 6.67
C ALA A 489 -9.16 5.57 8.00
N TYR A 490 -7.84 5.40 7.97
CA TYR A 490 -7.05 5.09 9.15
C TYR A 490 -5.88 6.06 9.24
N TYR A 491 -6.01 7.06 10.10
CA TYR A 491 -5.02 8.12 10.26
C TYR A 491 -4.06 7.80 11.40
N THR A 492 -2.76 7.79 11.14
CA THR A 492 -1.71 7.66 12.15
C THR A 492 -1.30 9.06 12.61
N LEU A 493 -1.72 9.46 13.79
CA LEU A 493 -1.39 10.78 14.35
C LEU A 493 -0.17 10.64 15.24
N ALA A 494 1.04 10.89 14.73
CA ALA A 494 2.26 10.89 15.54
C ALA A 494 2.34 12.16 16.40
N PHE A 495 2.11 13.32 15.78
CA PHE A 495 2.13 14.64 16.41
C PHE A 495 0.87 15.42 16.05
N ARG A 496 0.40 16.24 16.99
CA ARG A 496 -0.69 17.19 16.73
C ARG A 496 -0.12 18.45 16.06
N PRO A 497 -0.76 18.97 15.01
CA PRO A 497 -0.45 20.30 14.50
C PRO A 497 -0.57 21.36 15.59
N GLU A 498 0.31 22.35 15.53
CA GLU A 498 0.23 23.57 16.35
C GLU A 498 -0.75 24.56 15.68
N ASP A 499 -1.33 25.48 16.46
CA ASP A 499 -2.22 26.54 15.97
C ASP A 499 -1.48 27.62 15.16
#